data_AF-A0A7C0YTL6-F1
#
_entry.id   AF-A0A7C0YTL6-F1
#
_cell.length_a   1.000
_cell.length_b   1.000
_cell.length_c   1.000
_cell.angle_alpha   90.00
_cell.angle_beta   90.00
_cell.angle_gamma   90.00
#
_symmetry.space_group_name_H-M   'P 1'
#
loop_
_entity.id
_entity.type
_entity.pdbx_description
1 polymer ?
#
loop_
_entity_poly.entity_id
_entity_poly.type
_entity_poly.pdbx_seq_one_letter_code
_entity_poly.pdbx_strand_id
1 'polypeptide(L)'
;TAEIKNSNPNYGADNFYYTFNIYNSIGEKIYTLTDNSFIYAGEIKYIFEANIIQKDIKKIELSFSEINWKSRDEFPKPEIQTREVKTESTKPINVSGLVINNNAFELSKVSIISFLFNENGIRIGVSKTELNNLKAFEERFFRIIFPDYISLITEAPALTIYNFTSNLTIGFKSEDVRLLQQFLKEQGFFDRELTNYFGSITKNALIQYQKKEGILPTSGYFGPKTRNYINSLTTPAALPKFNINEADPSLTKVYVEPKR
;
A
#
# COMPACT_ATOMS: atom_id res chain seq x y z
N THR A 1 -2.01 3.31 -4.93
CA THR A 1 -2.54 4.47 -4.20
C THR A 1 -1.67 4.75 -3.01
N ALA A 2 -1.61 5.99 -2.54
CA ALA A 2 -1.06 6.35 -1.24
C ALA A 2 -2.09 7.13 -0.43
N GLU A 3 -2.12 6.90 0.87
CA GLU A 3 -2.85 7.75 1.81
C GLU A 3 -1.86 8.74 2.42
N ILE A 4 -2.20 10.03 2.36
CA ILE A 4 -1.42 11.10 2.95
C ILE A 4 -2.29 11.85 3.96
N LYS A 5 -1.70 12.25 5.07
CA LYS A 5 -2.42 12.97 6.14
C LYS A 5 -1.72 14.27 6.45
N ASN A 6 -2.44 15.37 6.31
CA ASN A 6 -2.05 16.63 6.88
C ASN A 6 -2.48 16.65 8.35
N SER A 7 -1.53 16.53 9.27
CA SER A 7 -1.81 16.54 10.71
C SER A 7 -1.96 17.95 11.28
N ASN A 8 -1.70 19.01 10.48
CA ASN A 8 -1.89 20.38 10.90
C ASN A 8 -3.36 20.81 10.71
N PRO A 9 -4.08 21.18 11.78
CA PRO A 9 -5.50 21.56 11.68
C PRO A 9 -5.74 22.97 11.14
N ASN A 10 -4.69 23.81 11.06
CA ASN A 10 -4.80 25.23 10.76
C ASN A 10 -4.15 25.64 9.44
N TYR A 11 -3.33 24.78 8.83
CA TYR A 11 -2.65 25.05 7.57
C TYR A 11 -2.84 23.91 6.59
N GLY A 12 -3.20 24.23 5.35
CA GLY A 12 -3.19 23.31 4.21
C GLY A 12 -2.01 23.62 3.29
N ALA A 13 -1.63 22.68 2.42
CA ALA A 13 -0.73 22.96 1.31
C ALA A 13 -1.57 23.14 0.05
N ASP A 14 -1.58 24.34 -0.54
CA ASP A 14 -2.36 24.62 -1.75
C ASP A 14 -1.67 24.07 -3.02
N ASN A 15 -0.37 23.80 -2.93
CA ASN A 15 0.41 23.09 -3.93
C ASN A 15 1.59 22.36 -3.27
N PHE A 16 1.88 21.16 -3.75
CA PHE A 16 3.13 20.44 -3.54
C PHE A 16 3.36 19.46 -4.70
N TYR A 17 4.62 19.13 -4.97
CA TYR A 17 4.93 18.02 -5.87
C TYR A 17 5.06 16.73 -5.07
N TYR A 18 4.59 15.63 -5.65
CA TYR A 18 4.85 14.28 -5.16
C TYR A 18 5.54 13.45 -6.22
N THR A 19 6.46 12.59 -5.77
CA THR A 19 7.15 11.63 -6.64
C THR A 19 7.00 10.22 -6.09
N PHE A 20 6.44 9.33 -6.92
CA PHE A 20 6.49 7.89 -6.72
C PHE A 20 7.67 7.29 -7.48
N ASN A 21 8.61 6.70 -6.74
CA ASN A 21 9.63 5.84 -7.31
C ASN A 21 9.26 4.37 -7.05
N ILE A 22 9.09 3.60 -8.12
CA ILE A 22 8.73 2.18 -8.06
C ILE A 22 9.98 1.36 -8.33
N TYR A 23 10.24 0.38 -7.47
CA TYR A 23 11.42 -0.49 -7.52
C TYR A 23 11.01 -1.95 -7.69
N ASN A 24 11.80 -2.68 -8.47
CA ASN A 24 11.60 -4.12 -8.69
C ASN A 24 12.17 -4.97 -7.54
N SER A 25 12.04 -6.30 -7.67
CA SER A 25 12.48 -7.27 -6.68
C SER A 25 13.98 -7.21 -6.34
N ILE A 26 14.81 -6.80 -7.29
CA ILE A 26 16.27 -6.65 -7.17
C ILE A 26 16.71 -5.24 -6.75
N GLY A 27 15.77 -4.32 -6.53
CA GLY A 27 16.03 -2.97 -6.01
C GLY A 27 16.35 -1.92 -7.08
N GLU A 28 16.17 -2.24 -8.36
CA GLU A 28 16.29 -1.25 -9.44
C GLU A 28 15.01 -0.43 -9.55
N LYS A 29 15.16 0.87 -9.81
CA LYS A 29 14.03 1.76 -10.04
C LYS A 29 13.48 1.53 -11.46
N ILE A 30 12.27 1.02 -11.57
CA ILE A 30 11.61 0.68 -12.84
C ILE A 30 10.67 1.76 -13.34
N TYR A 31 10.21 2.65 -12.47
CA TYR A 31 9.30 3.72 -12.86
C TYR A 31 9.40 4.90 -11.89
N THR A 32 9.31 6.11 -12.44
CA THR A 32 9.14 7.35 -11.68
C THR A 32 7.92 8.08 -12.21
N LEU A 33 7.03 8.45 -11.30
CA LEU A 33 5.92 9.35 -11.57
C LEU A 33 6.10 10.59 -10.70
N THR A 34 6.05 11.76 -11.31
CA THR A 34 6.02 13.04 -10.61
C THR A 34 4.80 13.81 -11.07
N ASP A 35 4.03 14.32 -10.12
CA ASP A 35 2.87 15.17 -10.38
C ASP A 35 2.70 16.15 -9.20
N ASN A 36 1.76 17.09 -9.30
CA ASN A 36 1.44 18.01 -8.22
C ASN A 36 0.08 17.71 -7.60
N SER A 37 -0.09 18.13 -6.35
CA SER A 37 -1.34 18.04 -5.63
C SER A 37 -1.42 19.14 -4.57
N PHE A 38 -2.48 19.07 -3.77
CA PHE A 38 -2.75 19.97 -2.63
C PHE A 38 -3.33 19.14 -1.49
N ILE A 39 -3.39 19.66 -0.27
CA ILE A 39 -4.06 19.00 0.86
C ILE A 39 -4.59 20.06 1.85
N TYR A 40 -5.87 19.98 2.22
CA TYR A 40 -6.46 20.93 3.15
C TYR A 40 -5.97 20.72 4.59
N ALA A 41 -6.20 21.71 5.44
CA ALA A 41 -5.90 21.63 6.87
C ALA A 41 -6.65 20.44 7.51
N GLY A 42 -5.90 19.57 8.21
CA GLY A 42 -6.43 18.38 8.88
C GLY A 42 -6.91 17.25 7.97
N GLU A 43 -6.70 17.36 6.65
CA GLU A 43 -7.24 16.41 5.68
C GLU A 43 -6.44 15.09 5.62
N ILE A 44 -7.17 14.00 5.39
CA ILE A 44 -6.63 12.74 4.85
C ILE A 44 -6.99 12.71 3.37
N LYS A 45 -5.98 12.54 2.52
CA LYS A 45 -6.12 12.53 1.07
C LYS A 45 -5.54 11.25 0.49
N TYR A 46 -6.15 10.80 -0.60
CA TYR A 46 -5.71 9.63 -1.36
C TYR A 46 -5.10 10.07 -2.68
N ILE A 47 -3.82 9.79 -2.87
CA ILE A 47 -3.16 9.97 -4.17
C ILE A 47 -3.32 8.67 -4.96
N PHE A 48 -3.93 8.78 -6.14
CA PHE A 48 -4.21 7.65 -7.01
C PHE A 48 -3.93 7.99 -8.47
N GLU A 49 -2.93 7.33 -9.04
CA GLU A 49 -2.78 7.27 -10.49
C GLU A 49 -3.25 5.94 -11.06
N ALA A 50 -4.20 6.07 -12.00
CA ALA A 50 -4.70 4.96 -12.80
C ALA A 50 -3.74 4.69 -13.97
N ASN A 51 -3.90 3.54 -14.63
CA ASN A 51 -3.18 3.16 -15.86
C ASN A 51 -1.67 2.92 -15.72
N ILE A 52 -1.16 2.78 -14.49
CA ILE A 52 0.21 2.32 -14.26
C ILE A 52 0.20 0.79 -14.29
N ILE A 53 0.67 0.20 -15.38
CA ILE A 53 0.85 -1.26 -15.51
C ILE A 53 2.33 -1.55 -15.32
N GLN A 54 2.72 -1.97 -14.12
CA GLN A 54 4.09 -2.38 -13.81
C GLN A 54 4.09 -3.78 -13.18
N LYS A 55 5.05 -4.61 -13.56
CA LYS A 55 5.27 -5.95 -13.02
C LYS A 55 6.42 -5.93 -12.00
N ASP A 56 6.52 -6.98 -11.18
CA ASP A 56 7.62 -7.20 -10.24
C ASP A 56 7.85 -6.09 -9.20
N ILE A 57 6.81 -5.33 -8.87
CA ILE A 57 6.88 -4.25 -7.88
C ILE A 57 7.18 -4.84 -6.49
N LYS A 58 8.30 -4.43 -5.88
CA LYS A 58 8.66 -4.79 -4.50
C LYS A 58 8.53 -3.62 -3.54
N LYS A 59 8.83 -2.40 -4.01
CA LYS A 59 8.88 -1.21 -3.16
C LYS A 59 8.40 0.01 -3.93
N ILE A 60 7.65 0.86 -3.26
CA ILE A 60 7.27 2.19 -3.74
C ILE A 60 7.77 3.19 -2.70
N GLU A 61 8.55 4.17 -3.14
CA GLU A 61 8.96 5.31 -2.31
C GLU A 61 8.15 6.53 -2.74
N LEU A 62 7.56 7.21 -1.76
CA LEU A 62 6.84 8.46 -1.94
C LEU A 62 7.67 9.58 -1.32
N SER A 63 7.88 10.65 -2.08
CA SER A 63 8.56 11.87 -1.62
C SER A 63 7.77 13.10 -2.03
N PHE A 64 7.98 14.21 -1.31
CA PHE A 64 7.29 15.48 -1.54
C PHE A 64 8.29 16.63 -1.64
N SER A 65 7.99 17.63 -2.46
CA SER A 65 8.81 18.83 -2.63
C SER A 65 7.97 20.07 -2.90
N GLU A 66 8.59 21.24 -2.73
CA GLU A 66 8.01 22.57 -3.01
C GLU A 66 6.62 22.79 -2.37
N ILE A 67 6.50 22.41 -1.10
CA ILE A 67 5.24 22.50 -0.37
C ILE A 67 4.95 23.97 -0.04
N ASN A 68 3.85 24.50 -0.58
CA ASN A 68 3.39 25.85 -0.30
C ASN A 68 2.27 25.83 0.74
N TRP A 69 2.55 26.27 1.95
CA TRP A 69 1.59 26.28 3.06
C TRP A 69 0.73 27.54 3.09
N LYS A 70 -0.56 27.35 3.29
CA LYS A 70 -1.59 28.39 3.43
C LYS A 70 -2.39 28.18 4.70
N SER A 71 -2.81 29.27 5.33
CA SER A 71 -3.75 29.18 6.46
C SER A 71 -5.09 28.60 5.99
N ARG A 72 -5.86 28.03 6.92
CA ARG A 72 -7.19 27.48 6.62
C ARG A 72 -8.14 28.52 6.04
N ASP A 73 -7.98 29.78 6.42
CA ASP A 73 -8.80 30.90 5.95
C ASP A 73 -8.43 31.30 4.51
N GLU A 74 -7.15 31.24 4.16
CA GLU A 74 -6.66 31.48 2.79
C GLU A 74 -6.95 30.31 1.86
N PHE A 75 -6.96 29.08 2.39
CA PHE A 75 -7.19 27.85 1.63
C PHE A 75 -8.30 26.98 2.27
N PRO A 76 -9.56 27.44 2.20
CA PRO A 76 -10.68 26.72 2.81
C PRO A 76 -11.07 25.49 1.98
N LYS A 77 -11.44 24.41 2.68
CA LYS A 77 -11.95 23.19 2.06
C LYS A 77 -13.38 23.41 1.54
N PRO A 78 -13.67 23.19 0.24
CA PRO A 78 -15.01 23.30 -0.29
C PRO A 78 -15.99 22.30 0.33
N GLU A 79 -17.25 22.71 0.48
CA GLU A 79 -18.32 21.86 0.98
C GLU A 79 -18.92 21.00 -0.13
N ILE A 80 -18.61 19.71 -0.13
CA ILE A 80 -19.10 18.75 -1.11
C ILE A 80 -19.71 17.57 -0.38
N GLN A 81 -20.86 17.11 -0.86
CA GLN A 81 -21.56 15.97 -0.29
C GLN A 81 -21.81 14.92 -1.37
N THR A 82 -21.85 13.65 -0.97
CA THR A 82 -22.34 12.56 -1.79
C THR A 82 -23.59 11.96 -1.15
N ARG A 83 -24.57 11.58 -1.97
CA ARG A 83 -25.78 10.89 -1.51
C ARG A 83 -26.13 9.75 -2.46
N GLU A 84 -26.96 8.84 -1.96
CA GLU A 84 -27.46 7.69 -2.72
C GLU A 84 -26.36 6.84 -3.38
N VAL A 85 -25.21 6.73 -2.70
CA VAL A 85 -24.11 5.90 -3.19
C VAL A 85 -24.55 4.44 -3.22
N LYS A 86 -24.46 3.81 -4.39
CA LYS A 86 -24.81 2.42 -4.63
C LYS A 86 -23.65 1.72 -5.32
N THR A 87 -23.47 0.44 -4.98
CA THR A 87 -22.51 -0.45 -5.63
C THR A 87 -23.26 -1.58 -6.30
N GLU A 88 -23.16 -1.68 -7.62
CA GLU A 88 -23.70 -2.77 -8.42
C GLU A 88 -22.60 -3.80 -8.65
N SER A 89 -22.76 -4.99 -8.07
CA SER A 89 -21.75 -6.06 -8.17
C SER A 89 -21.78 -6.81 -9.51
N THR A 90 -22.72 -6.49 -10.41
CA THR A 90 -22.74 -7.01 -11.79
C THR A 90 -21.58 -6.44 -12.59
N LYS A 91 -20.87 -7.29 -13.33
CA LYS A 91 -19.66 -6.89 -14.07
C LYS A 91 -19.97 -5.98 -15.27
N PRO A 92 -19.13 -4.97 -15.55
CA PRO A 92 -18.07 -4.45 -14.66
C PRO A 92 -18.70 -3.79 -13.42
N ILE A 93 -18.09 -3.95 -12.23
CA ILE A 93 -18.63 -3.39 -10.98
C ILE A 93 -18.78 -1.87 -11.12
N ASN A 94 -19.95 -1.35 -10.78
CA ASN A 94 -20.23 0.09 -10.86
C ASN A 94 -20.49 0.65 -9.47
N VAL A 95 -19.85 1.79 -9.19
CA VAL A 95 -20.21 2.63 -8.04
C VAL A 95 -20.80 3.92 -8.58
N SER A 96 -22.05 4.19 -8.24
CA SER A 96 -22.79 5.36 -8.72
C SER A 96 -23.44 6.10 -7.56
N GLY A 97 -23.82 7.35 -7.80
CA GLY A 97 -24.48 8.19 -6.81
C GLY A 97 -24.62 9.63 -7.29
N LEU A 98 -24.98 10.50 -6.35
CA LEU A 98 -25.12 11.93 -6.59
C LEU A 98 -24.01 12.66 -5.84
N VAL A 99 -23.37 13.62 -6.50
CA VAL A 99 -22.45 14.57 -5.89
C VAL A 99 -23.09 15.96 -5.88
N ILE A 100 -22.99 16.66 -4.76
CA ILE A 100 -23.61 17.97 -4.53
C ILE A 100 -22.50 18.96 -4.21
N ASN A 101 -22.41 20.03 -5.00
CA ASN A 101 -21.59 21.19 -4.67
C ASN A 101 -22.40 22.12 -3.77
N ASN A 102 -22.19 22.11 -2.45
CA ASN A 102 -22.92 23.00 -1.53
C ASN A 102 -22.34 24.42 -1.47
N ASN A 103 -21.34 24.72 -2.29
CA ASN A 103 -20.71 26.03 -2.32
C ASN A 103 -21.47 26.99 -3.25
N ALA A 104 -21.34 28.29 -2.98
CA ALA A 104 -21.85 29.37 -3.83
C ALA A 104 -20.96 29.66 -5.06
N PHE A 105 -19.95 28.82 -5.34
CA PHE A 105 -19.04 28.96 -6.48
C PHE A 105 -18.93 27.64 -7.25
N GLU A 106 -18.57 27.73 -8.53
CA GLU A 106 -18.34 26.57 -9.39
C GLU A 106 -17.03 25.83 -9.01
N LEU A 107 -17.07 24.51 -9.10
CA LEU A 107 -15.90 23.65 -9.06
C LEU A 107 -15.53 23.24 -10.49
N SER A 108 -14.45 23.80 -11.01
CA SER A 108 -13.97 23.56 -12.38
C SER A 108 -13.72 22.08 -12.66
N LYS A 109 -13.23 21.34 -11.65
CA LYS A 109 -13.00 19.90 -11.75
C LYS A 109 -13.17 19.21 -10.40
N VAL A 110 -13.79 18.04 -10.42
CA VAL A 110 -14.05 17.21 -9.23
C VAL A 110 -13.66 15.78 -9.56
N SER A 111 -12.69 15.24 -8.82
CA SER A 111 -12.35 13.81 -8.86
C SER A 111 -13.17 13.07 -7.81
N ILE A 112 -13.77 11.95 -8.19
CA ILE A 112 -14.50 11.07 -7.28
C ILE A 112 -13.81 9.72 -7.29
N ILE A 113 -13.27 9.34 -6.14
CA ILE A 113 -12.49 8.13 -5.94
C ILE A 113 -13.35 7.15 -5.15
N SER A 114 -13.42 5.91 -5.60
CA SER A 114 -14.10 4.83 -4.88
C SER A 114 -13.13 3.71 -4.54
N PHE A 115 -13.31 3.14 -3.35
CA PHE A 115 -12.59 1.97 -2.86
C PHE A 115 -13.56 0.83 -2.60
N LEU A 116 -13.23 -0.34 -3.13
CA LEU A 116 -13.94 -1.59 -2.84
C LEU A 116 -13.20 -2.36 -1.76
N PHE A 117 -13.97 -2.94 -0.85
CA PHE A 117 -13.49 -3.79 0.24
C PHE A 117 -14.22 -5.13 0.19
N ASN A 118 -13.56 -6.21 0.62
CA ASN A 118 -14.25 -7.47 0.87
C ASN A 118 -14.89 -7.49 2.26
N GLU A 119 -15.64 -8.55 2.58
CA GLU A 119 -16.32 -8.76 3.86
C GLU A 119 -15.39 -8.65 5.09
N ASN A 120 -14.10 -8.93 4.92
CA ASN A 120 -13.08 -8.82 5.96
C ASN A 120 -12.50 -7.40 6.12
N GLY A 121 -13.02 -6.42 5.37
CA GLY A 121 -12.52 -5.04 5.35
C GLY A 121 -11.19 -4.86 4.62
N ILE A 122 -10.73 -5.86 3.86
CA ILE A 122 -9.52 -5.75 3.03
C ILE A 122 -9.88 -4.98 1.76
N ARG A 123 -9.11 -3.93 1.45
CA ARG A 123 -9.28 -3.16 0.21
C ARG A 123 -8.86 -4.01 -1.00
N ILE A 124 -9.78 -4.25 -1.91
CA ILE A 124 -9.61 -5.11 -3.10
C ILE A 124 -9.63 -4.33 -4.42
N GLY A 125 -10.06 -3.07 -4.41
CA GLY A 125 -10.12 -2.25 -5.62
C GLY A 125 -10.12 -0.76 -5.34
N VAL A 126 -9.65 0.00 -6.33
CA VAL A 126 -9.77 1.46 -6.38
C VAL A 126 -10.02 1.88 -7.82
N SER A 127 -10.92 2.83 -8.02
CA SER A 127 -11.16 3.46 -9.32
C SER A 127 -11.56 4.93 -9.11
N LYS A 128 -11.43 5.75 -10.15
CA LYS A 128 -11.79 7.16 -10.11
C LYS A 128 -12.59 7.57 -11.35
N THR A 129 -13.43 8.57 -11.18
CA THR A 129 -14.04 9.34 -12.29
C THR A 129 -13.80 10.82 -12.06
N GLU A 130 -13.92 11.63 -13.11
CA GLU A 130 -13.75 13.07 -13.04
C GLU A 130 -14.97 13.77 -13.65
N LEU A 131 -15.44 14.82 -12.98
CA LEU A 131 -16.49 15.71 -13.45
C LEU A 131 -15.91 17.10 -13.64
N ASN A 132 -16.26 17.76 -14.74
CA ASN A 132 -15.85 19.13 -14.99
C ASN A 132 -17.02 20.10 -14.77
N ASN A 133 -16.74 21.32 -14.33
CA ASN A 133 -17.69 22.43 -14.21
C ASN A 133 -18.93 22.07 -13.39
N LEU A 134 -18.76 21.62 -12.15
CA LEU A 134 -19.86 21.37 -11.22
C LEU A 134 -20.30 22.71 -10.61
N LYS A 135 -21.43 23.24 -11.05
CA LYS A 135 -21.90 24.59 -10.73
C LYS A 135 -22.24 24.73 -9.24
N ALA A 136 -22.35 25.97 -8.78
CA ALA A 136 -22.81 26.28 -7.43
C ALA A 136 -24.18 25.62 -7.16
N PHE A 137 -24.31 24.95 -6.02
CA PHE A 137 -25.53 24.25 -5.60
C PHE A 137 -26.02 23.14 -6.55
N GLU A 138 -25.20 22.73 -7.52
CA GLU A 138 -25.56 21.67 -8.46
C GLU A 138 -25.44 20.29 -7.81
N GLU A 139 -26.45 19.47 -8.06
CA GLU A 139 -26.42 18.04 -7.86
C GLU A 139 -26.20 17.35 -9.20
N ARG A 140 -25.22 16.44 -9.27
CA ARG A 140 -24.89 15.72 -10.49
C ARG A 140 -24.68 14.24 -10.25
N PHE A 141 -25.20 13.43 -11.15
CA PHE A 141 -24.94 12.00 -11.18
C PHE A 141 -23.48 11.71 -11.53
N PHE A 142 -22.88 10.75 -10.81
CA PHE A 142 -21.59 10.17 -11.18
C PHE A 142 -21.66 8.65 -11.27
N ARG A 143 -20.77 8.09 -12.08
CA ARG A 143 -20.53 6.65 -12.19
C ARG A 143 -19.03 6.39 -12.26
N ILE A 144 -18.57 5.47 -11.43
CA ILE A 144 -17.22 4.95 -11.40
C ILE A 144 -17.28 3.50 -11.84
N ILE A 145 -16.53 3.17 -12.87
CA ILE A 145 -16.43 1.81 -13.40
C ILE A 145 -15.17 1.18 -12.84
N PHE A 146 -15.30 0.00 -12.25
CA PHE A 146 -14.16 -0.84 -11.88
C PHE A 146 -13.92 -1.83 -13.02
N PRO A 147 -12.82 -1.67 -13.78
CA PRO A 147 -12.55 -2.55 -14.89
C PRO A 147 -12.23 -3.98 -14.41
N ASP A 148 -12.65 -4.98 -15.19
CA ASP A 148 -12.43 -6.40 -14.89
C ASP A 148 -10.95 -6.83 -14.90
N TYR A 149 -10.01 -5.92 -15.23
CA TYR A 149 -8.59 -6.20 -15.42
C TYR A 149 -7.79 -6.47 -14.14
N ILE A 150 -8.37 -6.44 -12.94
CA ILE A 150 -7.63 -6.73 -11.69
C ILE A 150 -7.61 -8.24 -11.38
N SER A 151 -7.24 -9.05 -12.36
CA SER A 151 -6.61 -10.36 -12.12
C SER A 151 -5.09 -10.23 -11.94
N LEU A 152 -4.57 -9.01 -11.79
CA LEU A 152 -3.15 -8.64 -11.94
C LEU A 152 -2.23 -8.98 -10.76
N ILE A 153 -2.57 -9.98 -9.95
CA ILE A 153 -1.61 -10.67 -9.09
C ILE A 153 -1.90 -12.17 -9.15
N THR A 154 -1.76 -12.76 -10.33
CA THR A 154 -1.58 -14.22 -10.42
C THR A 154 -0.17 -14.64 -10.00
N GLU A 155 0.78 -13.71 -9.92
CA GLU A 155 2.12 -13.97 -9.40
C GLU A 155 2.53 -12.80 -8.50
N ALA A 156 2.17 -12.90 -7.22
CA ALA A 156 2.92 -12.17 -6.22
C ALA A 156 4.39 -12.60 -6.32
N PRO A 157 5.36 -11.71 -5.99
CA PRO A 157 6.75 -12.14 -5.89
C PRO A 157 6.79 -13.37 -4.99
N ALA A 158 7.39 -14.46 -5.48
CA ALA A 158 7.57 -15.67 -4.69
C ALA A 158 8.30 -15.26 -3.41
N LEU A 159 7.56 -15.11 -2.31
CA LEU A 159 8.15 -15.05 -0.99
C LEU A 159 8.95 -16.34 -0.87
N THR A 160 10.23 -16.23 -0.51
CA THR A 160 11.02 -17.41 -0.22
C THR A 160 10.42 -18.03 1.03
N ILE A 161 9.58 -19.05 0.85
CA ILE A 161 8.95 -19.78 1.94
C ILE A 161 10.06 -20.58 2.60
N TYR A 162 10.48 -20.14 3.78
CA TYR A 162 11.33 -20.94 4.62
C TYR A 162 10.45 -21.88 5.45
N ASN A 163 10.58 -23.19 5.22
CA ASN A 163 9.96 -24.21 6.06
C ASN A 163 11.06 -25.04 6.71
N PHE A 164 11.63 -24.50 7.78
CA PHE A 164 12.65 -25.21 8.52
C PHE A 164 12.01 -26.33 9.33
N THR A 165 12.55 -27.54 9.24
CA THR A 165 12.08 -28.70 10.03
C THR A 165 13.13 -29.15 11.03
N SER A 166 14.39 -28.78 10.82
CA SER A 166 15.52 -29.20 11.64
C SER A 166 15.95 -28.14 12.66
N ASN A 167 16.50 -28.59 13.79
CA ASN A 167 17.26 -27.70 14.66
C ASN A 167 18.68 -27.56 14.11
N LEU A 168 19.24 -26.35 14.09
CA LEU A 168 20.60 -26.10 13.57
C LEU A 168 21.51 -25.51 14.65
N THR A 169 22.77 -25.94 14.62
CA THR A 169 23.83 -25.46 15.52
C THR A 169 25.18 -25.53 14.81
N ILE A 170 26.23 -24.98 15.45
CA ILE A 170 27.59 -25.01 14.91
C ILE A 170 27.99 -26.43 14.50
N GLY A 171 28.66 -26.52 13.33
CA GLY A 171 29.17 -27.78 12.80
C GLY A 171 28.22 -28.47 11.81
N PHE A 172 26.93 -28.11 11.82
CA PHE A 172 25.94 -28.73 10.94
C PHE A 172 26.16 -28.34 9.48
N LYS A 173 25.93 -29.30 8.58
CA LYS A 173 25.88 -29.08 7.14
C LYS A 173 24.53 -29.55 6.58
N SER A 174 23.72 -28.63 6.07
CA SER A 174 22.43 -28.97 5.45
C SER A 174 21.91 -27.84 4.57
N GLU A 175 20.87 -28.14 3.80
CA GLU A 175 20.16 -27.14 3.01
C GLU A 175 19.43 -26.12 3.92
N ASP A 176 18.87 -26.57 5.04
CA ASP A 176 18.28 -25.70 6.07
C ASP A 176 19.31 -24.67 6.59
N VAL A 177 20.61 -24.99 6.62
CA VAL A 177 21.64 -23.99 6.97
C VAL A 177 21.77 -22.93 5.88
N ARG A 178 21.79 -23.32 4.61
CA ARG A 178 21.89 -22.37 3.49
C ARG A 178 20.69 -21.43 3.47
N LEU A 179 19.50 -21.98 3.69
CA LEU A 179 18.26 -21.25 3.82
C LEU A 179 18.27 -20.31 5.02
N LEU A 180 18.77 -20.73 6.18
CA LEU A 180 18.94 -19.85 7.34
C LEU A 180 19.90 -18.69 7.05
N GLN A 181 21.02 -18.96 6.37
CA GLN A 181 21.98 -17.92 5.97
C GLN A 181 21.35 -16.94 4.98
N GLN A 182 20.53 -17.44 4.04
CA GLN A 182 19.79 -16.61 3.10
C GLN A 182 18.81 -15.69 3.84
N PHE A 183 18.01 -16.27 4.74
CA PHE A 183 17.08 -15.51 5.57
C PHE A 183 17.82 -14.42 6.36
N LEU A 184 18.91 -14.77 7.04
CA LEU A 184 19.69 -13.79 7.82
C LEU A 184 20.31 -12.70 6.93
N LYS A 185 20.68 -13.02 5.69
CA LYS A 185 21.20 -12.05 4.70
C LYS A 185 20.11 -11.08 4.27
N GLU A 186 18.91 -11.57 4.00
CA GLU A 186 17.73 -10.76 3.68
C GLU A 186 17.32 -9.84 4.84
N GLN A 187 17.51 -10.28 6.09
CA GLN A 187 17.29 -9.47 7.29
C GLN A 187 18.44 -8.49 7.61
N GLY A 188 19.53 -8.50 6.83
CA GLY A 188 20.68 -7.62 7.01
C GLY A 188 21.67 -8.06 8.10
N PHE A 189 21.59 -9.31 8.57
CA PHE A 189 22.45 -9.87 9.61
C PHE A 189 23.59 -10.77 9.10
N PHE A 190 23.59 -11.07 7.80
CA PHE A 190 24.58 -11.95 7.19
C PHE A 190 25.10 -11.33 5.89
N ASP A 191 26.42 -11.25 5.75
CA ASP A 191 27.12 -10.47 4.71
C ASP A 191 28.17 -11.32 3.96
N ARG A 192 28.01 -12.64 3.96
CA ARG A 192 28.89 -13.60 3.26
C ARG A 192 28.14 -14.33 2.15
N GLU A 193 28.90 -15.07 1.37
CA GLU A 193 28.35 -16.04 0.43
C GLU A 193 27.61 -17.15 1.17
N LEU A 194 26.50 -17.60 0.59
CA LEU A 194 25.68 -18.64 1.17
C LEU A 194 26.40 -19.97 1.02
N THR A 195 26.41 -20.74 2.11
CA THR A 195 26.99 -22.07 2.18
C THR A 195 26.02 -22.99 2.89
N ASN A 196 26.29 -24.29 2.85
CA ASN A 196 25.48 -25.24 3.59
C ASN A 196 26.04 -25.47 5.00
N TYR A 197 27.04 -24.71 5.48
CA TYR A 197 27.75 -24.96 6.75
C TYR A 197 27.48 -23.93 7.84
N PHE A 198 27.06 -24.40 9.01
CA PHE A 198 26.75 -23.55 10.16
C PHE A 198 28.04 -23.27 10.94
N GLY A 199 28.72 -22.17 10.58
CA GLY A 199 29.94 -21.74 11.24
C GLY A 199 29.73 -20.68 12.34
N SER A 200 30.84 -20.14 12.84
CA SER A 200 30.83 -19.04 13.82
C SER A 200 30.14 -17.78 13.29
N ILE A 201 30.30 -17.48 11.99
CA ILE A 201 29.65 -16.33 11.33
C ILE A 201 28.13 -16.50 11.35
N THR A 202 27.61 -17.66 10.95
CA THR A 202 26.17 -17.96 11.00
C THR A 202 25.63 -17.90 12.43
N LYS A 203 26.39 -18.42 13.41
CA LYS A 203 26.01 -18.33 14.83
C LYS A 203 25.89 -16.88 15.28
N ASN A 204 26.89 -16.05 14.98
CA ASN A 204 26.90 -14.64 15.39
C ASN A 204 25.76 -13.86 14.74
N ALA A 205 25.53 -14.06 13.44
CA ALA A 205 24.38 -13.48 12.73
C ALA A 205 23.06 -13.87 13.40
N LEU A 206 22.90 -15.15 13.77
CA LEU A 206 21.71 -15.62 14.45
C LEU A 206 21.54 -15.02 15.85
N ILE A 207 22.63 -14.84 16.62
CA ILE A 207 22.59 -14.17 17.92
C ILE A 207 22.06 -12.74 17.77
N GLN A 208 22.58 -11.99 16.79
CA GLN A 208 22.15 -10.61 16.56
C GLN A 208 20.68 -10.54 16.16
N TYR A 209 20.23 -11.44 15.29
CA TYR A 209 18.84 -11.56 14.91
C TYR A 209 17.94 -11.91 16.11
N GLN A 210 18.28 -12.94 16.88
CA GLN A 210 17.53 -13.32 18.09
C GLN A 210 17.44 -12.18 19.10
N LYS A 211 18.52 -11.41 19.26
CA LYS A 211 18.55 -10.24 20.15
C LYS A 211 17.63 -9.12 19.65
N LYS A 212 17.64 -8.82 18.35
CA LYS A 212 16.74 -7.81 17.74
C LYS A 212 15.27 -8.19 17.93
N GLU A 213 14.93 -9.46 17.69
CA GLU A 213 13.55 -9.95 17.71
C GLU A 213 13.08 -10.39 19.11
N GLY A 214 13.91 -10.25 20.15
CA GLY A 214 13.55 -10.64 21.52
C GLY A 214 13.38 -12.16 21.74
N ILE A 215 13.99 -12.99 20.90
CA ILE A 215 13.88 -14.45 20.98
C ILE A 215 14.84 -14.98 22.05
N LEU A 216 14.28 -15.53 23.14
CA LEU A 216 15.06 -16.07 24.25
C LEU A 216 15.13 -17.62 24.23
N PRO A 217 16.33 -18.21 24.39
CA PRO A 217 17.63 -17.57 24.64
C PRO A 217 18.30 -17.06 23.34
N THR A 218 19.06 -15.98 23.43
CA THR A 218 19.89 -15.41 22.35
C THR A 218 21.22 -16.15 22.17
N SER A 219 21.17 -17.49 22.17
CA SER A 219 22.36 -18.35 22.22
C SER A 219 23.00 -18.61 20.85
N GLY A 220 22.37 -18.19 19.76
CA GLY A 220 22.77 -18.55 18.40
C GLY A 220 22.45 -20.00 18.06
N TYR A 221 21.56 -20.63 18.84
CA TYR A 221 21.00 -21.94 18.53
C TYR A 221 19.70 -21.78 17.75
N PHE A 222 19.62 -22.42 16.58
CA PHE A 222 18.40 -22.44 15.77
C PHE A 222 17.48 -23.58 16.23
N GLY A 223 16.98 -23.46 17.46
CA GLY A 223 16.07 -24.42 18.08
C GLY A 223 14.59 -24.17 17.75
N PRO A 224 13.66 -24.94 18.36
CA PRO A 224 12.23 -24.86 18.04
C PRO A 224 11.62 -23.48 18.19
N LYS A 225 12.06 -22.69 19.18
CA LYS A 225 11.57 -21.30 19.37
C LYS A 225 11.90 -20.41 18.18
N THR A 226 13.19 -20.32 17.84
CA THR A 226 13.67 -19.52 16.71
C THR A 226 13.09 -20.04 15.39
N ARG A 227 13.02 -21.35 15.24
CA ARG A 227 12.46 -22.00 14.06
C ARG A 227 10.98 -21.70 13.88
N ASN A 228 10.17 -21.87 14.92
CA ASN A 228 8.74 -21.58 14.86
C ASN A 228 8.49 -20.09 14.60
N TYR A 229 9.28 -19.21 15.22
CA TYR A 229 9.22 -17.78 14.95
C TYR A 229 9.47 -17.49 13.47
N ILE A 230 10.60 -17.95 12.91
CA ILE A 230 10.91 -17.70 11.50
C ILE A 230 9.88 -18.36 10.57
N ASN A 231 9.50 -19.62 10.80
CA ASN A 231 8.46 -20.29 10.01
C ASN A 231 7.13 -19.53 10.05
N SER A 232 6.78 -18.88 11.16
CA SER A 232 5.57 -18.04 11.26
C SER A 232 5.66 -16.74 10.45
N LEU A 233 6.87 -16.21 10.25
CA LEU A 233 7.11 -15.04 9.39
C LEU A 233 7.08 -15.40 7.90
N THR A 234 7.33 -16.67 7.57
CA THR A 234 7.56 -17.17 6.21
C THR A 234 6.44 -18.07 5.71
N THR A 235 5.47 -18.37 6.57
CA THR A 235 4.15 -18.80 6.14
C THR A 235 3.52 -17.59 5.45
N PRO A 236 3.17 -17.65 4.16
CA PRO A 236 2.33 -16.60 3.61
C PRO A 236 1.05 -16.60 4.45
N ALA A 237 0.77 -15.50 5.15
CA ALA A 237 -0.62 -15.05 5.10
C ALA A 237 -0.92 -15.03 3.61
N ALA A 238 -1.80 -15.93 3.14
CA ALA A 238 -2.10 -16.08 1.73
C ALA A 238 -2.17 -14.68 1.15
N LEU A 239 -1.26 -14.36 0.22
CA LEU A 239 -1.20 -13.03 -0.35
C LEU A 239 -2.64 -12.69 -0.72
N PRO A 240 -3.20 -11.59 -0.18
CA PRO A 240 -4.60 -11.30 -0.39
C PRO A 240 -4.83 -11.33 -1.89
N LYS A 241 -5.55 -12.35 -2.35
CA LYS A 241 -6.01 -12.40 -3.72
C LYS A 241 -6.99 -11.26 -3.80
N PHE A 242 -6.54 -10.11 -4.31
CA PHE A 242 -7.39 -8.95 -4.49
C PHE A 242 -8.33 -9.26 -5.65
N ASN A 243 -9.38 -9.98 -5.36
CA ASN A 243 -10.42 -10.38 -6.28
C ASN A 243 -11.57 -9.39 -6.13
N ILE A 244 -11.69 -8.44 -7.07
CA ILE A 244 -12.76 -7.44 -7.02
C ILE A 244 -14.16 -8.05 -7.00
N ASN A 245 -14.32 -9.33 -7.37
CA ASN A 245 -15.59 -10.05 -7.31
C ASN A 245 -16.06 -10.34 -5.88
N GLU A 246 -15.16 -10.24 -4.89
CA GLU A 246 -15.48 -10.38 -3.45
C GLU A 246 -15.86 -9.04 -2.82
N ALA A 247 -16.16 -8.01 -3.62
CA ALA A 247 -16.58 -6.72 -3.10
C ALA A 247 -17.87 -6.85 -2.32
N ASP A 248 -17.83 -6.42 -1.06
CA ASP A 248 -19.01 -6.18 -0.24
C ASP A 248 -19.54 -4.76 -0.55
N PRO A 249 -20.71 -4.63 -1.20
CA PRO A 249 -21.31 -3.34 -1.54
C PRO A 249 -21.49 -2.40 -0.34
N SER A 250 -21.67 -2.96 0.86
CA SER A 250 -21.93 -2.19 2.09
C SER A 250 -20.67 -1.52 2.66
N LEU A 251 -19.49 -2.02 2.28
CA LEU A 251 -18.20 -1.51 2.73
C LEU A 251 -17.55 -0.53 1.74
N THR A 252 -18.17 -0.31 0.57
CA THR A 252 -17.70 0.66 -0.43
C THR A 252 -17.56 2.06 0.18
N LYS A 253 -16.41 2.70 -0.05
CA LYS A 253 -16.16 4.08 0.36
C LYS A 253 -15.95 4.97 -0.85
N VAL A 254 -16.65 6.11 -0.87
CA VAL A 254 -16.51 7.15 -1.89
C VAL A 254 -15.92 8.41 -1.26
N TYR A 255 -14.93 8.98 -1.94
CA TYR A 255 -14.25 10.22 -1.56
C TYR A 255 -14.34 11.20 -2.72
N VAL A 256 -14.63 12.46 -2.43
CA VAL A 256 -14.70 13.51 -3.42
C VAL A 256 -13.60 14.53 -3.18
N GLU A 257 -12.91 14.89 -4.25
CA GLU A 257 -11.80 15.80 -4.28
C GLU A 257 -12.05 16.90 -5.31
N PRO A 258 -12.31 18.15 -4.89
CA PRO A 258 -12.35 19.28 -5.81
C PRO A 258 -10.95 19.61 -6.27
N LYS A 259 -10.64 19.40 -7.55
CA LYS A 259 -9.39 19.87 -8.15
C LYS A 259 -9.51 21.37 -8.43
N ARG A 260 -8.51 22.12 -7.99
CA ARG A 260 -8.33 23.53 -8.34
C ARG A 260 -7.18 23.68 -9.31
#